data_AF-A0A6J4UFU2-F1
#
_entry.id   AF-A0A6J4UFU2-F1
#
_cell.length_a   1.000
_cell.length_b   1.000
_cell.length_c   1.000
_cell.angle_alpha   90.00
_cell.angle_beta   90.00
_cell.angle_gamma   90.00
#
_symmetry.space_group_name_H-M   'P 1'
#
loop_
_entity.id
_entity.type
_entity.pdbx_description
1 polymer ?
#
loop_
_entity_poly.entity_id
_entity_poly.type
_entity_poly.pdbx_seq_one_letter_code
_entity_poly.pdbx_strand_id
1 'polypeptide(L)'
;LPPGSYTIFEDRPYTIPTDYLFCGFNSDAPADYKAVNARLQIALDYGETLTCVVFNIPDELTEETGTILVRKYVCEVENPPKGYDWESECRLSDEGASFTISHFNEEMKAFGERTTGQANPDGLLRFSQLVPGTYELKEVETSWCHAESNSVNGRGEVVVRKNTLSEVWIYNCVKPSIPPNTGSGDAAPMLDPPVGAGGPGAGTVAISLAWPVLAGGVWLVLRRRIGPAPAGIRYRRAA
;
A
#
# COMPACT_ATOMS: atom_id res chain seq x y z
N LEU A 1 23.41 -14.78 -19.65
CA LEU A 1 23.90 -15.21 -18.31
C LEU A 1 24.99 -16.26 -18.51
N PRO A 2 25.94 -16.48 -17.58
CA PRO A 2 26.87 -17.61 -17.68
C PRO A 2 26.11 -18.95 -17.78
N PRO A 3 26.69 -20.01 -18.35
CA PRO A 3 26.04 -21.31 -18.32
C PRO A 3 25.89 -21.81 -16.87
N GLY A 4 24.79 -22.53 -16.61
CA GLY A 4 24.53 -23.13 -15.31
C GLY A 4 23.04 -23.28 -14.97
N SER A 5 22.77 -23.73 -13.74
CA SER A 5 21.41 -23.92 -13.23
C SER A 5 20.87 -22.63 -12.61
N TYR A 6 19.66 -22.28 -13.02
CA TYR A 6 18.93 -21.09 -12.61
C TYR A 6 17.60 -21.49 -12.01
N THR A 7 17.22 -20.78 -10.95
CA THR A 7 15.85 -20.79 -10.42
C THR A 7 15.15 -19.54 -10.90
N ILE A 8 14.08 -19.72 -11.66
CA ILE A 8 13.22 -18.67 -12.20
C ILE A 8 11.92 -18.68 -11.38
N PHE A 9 11.51 -17.49 -10.94
CA PHE A 9 10.24 -17.32 -10.24
C PHE A 9 9.75 -15.87 -10.41
N GLU A 10 8.46 -15.67 -10.25
CA GLU A 10 7.89 -14.33 -10.17
C GLU A 10 7.99 -13.81 -8.73
N ASP A 11 8.46 -12.57 -8.59
CA ASP A 11 8.24 -11.81 -7.38
C ASP A 11 6.82 -11.24 -7.42
N ARG A 12 5.85 -12.11 -7.13
CA ARG A 12 4.44 -11.84 -7.39
C ARG A 12 3.88 -10.78 -6.44
N PRO A 13 3.03 -9.87 -6.91
CA PRO A 13 2.26 -9.01 -6.01
C PRO A 13 1.45 -9.89 -5.08
N TYR A 14 1.50 -9.63 -3.77
CA TYR A 14 0.85 -10.51 -2.80
C TYR A 14 -0.68 -10.54 -2.88
N THR A 15 -1.27 -9.64 -3.65
CA THR A 15 -2.71 -9.63 -3.97
C THR A 15 -3.12 -10.71 -4.97
N ILE A 16 -2.15 -11.34 -5.64
CA ILE A 16 -2.37 -12.39 -6.63
C ILE A 16 -2.15 -13.76 -5.96
N PRO A 17 -3.20 -14.59 -5.85
CA PRO A 17 -3.14 -15.90 -5.20
C PRO A 17 -2.45 -16.94 -6.07
N THR A 18 -2.61 -16.82 -7.40
CA THR A 18 -2.19 -17.81 -8.36
C THR A 18 -1.38 -17.19 -9.49
N ASP A 19 -0.16 -17.64 -9.67
CA ASP A 19 0.67 -17.32 -10.84
C ASP A 19 0.96 -18.59 -11.65
N TYR A 20 0.81 -18.46 -12.97
CA TYR A 20 1.28 -19.47 -13.92
C TYR A 20 2.51 -18.95 -14.65
N LEU A 21 3.60 -19.68 -14.54
CA LEU A 21 4.84 -19.42 -15.25
C LEU A 21 4.96 -20.43 -16.40
N PHE A 22 5.07 -19.93 -17.63
CA PHE A 22 5.36 -20.72 -18.82
C PHE A 22 6.68 -20.26 -19.40
N CYS A 23 7.64 -21.17 -19.57
CA CYS A 23 8.94 -20.86 -20.16
C CYS A 23 9.27 -21.80 -21.31
N GLY A 24 10.05 -21.32 -22.27
CA GLY A 24 10.54 -22.14 -23.37
C GLY A 24 11.58 -21.44 -24.21
N PHE A 25 12.28 -22.22 -25.04
CA PHE A 25 13.31 -21.72 -25.95
C PHE A 25 12.69 -21.18 -27.25
N ASN A 26 11.47 -21.60 -27.58
CA ASN A 26 10.65 -20.94 -28.60
C ASN A 26 9.97 -19.71 -27.99
N SER A 27 10.39 -18.51 -28.41
CA SER A 27 9.82 -17.25 -27.93
C SER A 27 8.36 -17.03 -28.29
N ASP A 28 7.90 -17.61 -29.41
CA ASP A 28 6.53 -17.43 -29.89
C ASP A 28 5.53 -18.33 -29.14
N ALA A 29 6.03 -19.40 -28.51
CA ALA A 29 5.24 -20.35 -27.73
C ALA A 29 6.10 -20.95 -26.60
N PRO A 30 6.42 -20.17 -25.54
CA PRO A 30 7.32 -20.61 -24.48
C PRO A 30 6.62 -21.58 -23.51
N ALA A 31 6.39 -22.81 -23.95
CA ALA A 31 5.58 -23.81 -23.25
C ALA A 31 6.34 -25.11 -22.90
N ASP A 32 7.67 -25.13 -23.09
CA ASP A 32 8.53 -26.28 -22.79
C ASP A 32 8.51 -26.62 -21.28
N TYR A 33 8.30 -25.59 -20.45
CA TYR A 33 8.27 -25.68 -19.00
C TYR A 33 7.06 -24.93 -18.44
N LYS A 34 6.44 -25.50 -17.40
CA LYS A 34 5.30 -24.92 -16.70
C LYS A 34 5.49 -25.04 -15.19
N ALA A 35 5.17 -23.97 -14.46
CA ALA A 35 5.06 -23.96 -13.02
C ALA A 35 3.79 -23.21 -12.58
N VAL A 36 3.22 -23.60 -11.44
CA VAL A 36 2.07 -22.94 -10.80
C VAL A 36 2.44 -22.65 -9.36
N ASN A 37 2.39 -21.39 -8.93
CA ASN A 37 2.80 -20.96 -7.58
C ASN A 37 4.18 -21.47 -7.16
N ALA A 38 5.07 -21.68 -8.13
CA ALA A 38 6.28 -22.46 -7.94
C ALA A 38 7.46 -21.88 -8.70
N ARG A 39 8.65 -22.32 -8.29
CA ARG A 39 9.91 -21.94 -8.91
C ARG A 39 10.28 -22.97 -9.97
N LEU A 40 10.72 -22.50 -11.13
CA LEU A 40 11.25 -23.35 -12.19
C LEU A 40 12.78 -23.45 -12.05
N GLN A 41 13.32 -24.66 -11.99
CA GLN A 41 14.76 -24.90 -12.10
C GLN A 41 15.11 -25.29 -13.53
N ILE A 42 16.05 -24.58 -14.14
CA ILE A 42 16.45 -24.79 -15.52
C ILE A 42 17.96 -24.62 -15.69
N ALA A 43 18.57 -25.50 -16.48
CA ALA A 43 19.93 -25.32 -16.94
C ALA A 43 19.93 -24.50 -18.23
N LEU A 44 20.79 -23.49 -18.32
CA LEU A 44 21.01 -22.71 -19.53
C LEU A 44 22.46 -22.88 -19.98
N ASP A 45 22.65 -23.16 -21.26
CA ASP A 45 23.95 -23.20 -21.92
C ASP A 45 24.36 -21.81 -22.44
N TYR A 46 25.61 -21.71 -22.92
CA TYR A 46 26.13 -20.45 -23.44
C TYR A 46 25.35 -20.00 -24.69
N GLY A 47 24.80 -18.79 -24.64
CA GLY A 47 24.07 -18.20 -25.76
C GLY A 47 22.60 -18.63 -25.86
N GLU A 48 22.11 -19.51 -24.99
CA GLU A 48 20.70 -19.87 -24.96
C GLU A 48 19.84 -18.70 -24.49
N THR A 49 18.67 -18.57 -25.11
CA THR A 49 17.65 -17.60 -24.73
C THR A 49 16.41 -18.35 -24.29
N LEU A 50 16.03 -18.18 -23.04
CA LEU A 50 14.78 -18.68 -22.49
C LEU A 50 13.79 -17.53 -22.41
N THR A 51 12.63 -17.71 -23.02
CA THR A 51 11.51 -16.77 -22.89
C THR A 51 10.56 -17.29 -21.84
N CYS A 52 10.10 -16.43 -20.94
CA CYS A 52 9.10 -16.77 -19.93
C CYS A 52 7.95 -15.77 -19.96
N VAL A 53 6.73 -16.30 -19.87
CA VAL A 53 5.49 -15.53 -19.74
C VAL A 53 4.84 -15.90 -18.42
N VAL A 54 4.40 -14.88 -17.68
CA VAL A 54 3.73 -15.06 -16.39
C VAL A 54 2.30 -14.56 -16.47
N PHE A 55 1.37 -15.37 -15.98
CA PHE A 55 -0.03 -15.02 -15.85
C PHE A 55 -0.39 -14.94 -14.38
N ASN A 56 -0.60 -13.72 -13.91
CA ASN A 56 -1.18 -13.44 -12.61
C ASN A 56 -2.69 -13.63 -12.69
N ILE A 57 -3.21 -14.65 -12.03
CA ILE A 57 -4.63 -14.98 -11.98
C ILE A 57 -5.18 -14.49 -10.64
N PRO A 58 -6.03 -13.43 -10.63
CA PRO A 58 -6.75 -13.02 -9.43
C PRO A 58 -7.60 -14.18 -8.88
N ASP A 59 -7.91 -14.14 -7.58
CA ASP A 59 -8.86 -15.10 -7.02
C ASP A 59 -10.21 -14.99 -7.74
N GLU A 60 -10.77 -16.14 -8.12
CA GLU A 60 -12.13 -16.18 -8.65
C GLU A 60 -13.11 -15.85 -7.52
N LEU A 61 -13.84 -14.75 -7.69
CA LEU A 61 -15.06 -14.54 -6.94
C LEU A 61 -16.10 -15.51 -7.49
N THR A 62 -16.44 -16.52 -6.70
CA THR A 62 -17.43 -17.53 -7.11
C THR A 62 -18.85 -17.01 -6.84
N GLU A 63 -19.83 -17.57 -7.54
CA GLU A 63 -21.25 -17.29 -7.27
C GLU A 63 -21.73 -17.81 -5.91
N GLU A 64 -20.91 -18.59 -5.20
CA GLU A 64 -21.27 -19.23 -3.94
C GLU A 64 -20.57 -18.60 -2.73
N THR A 65 -19.42 -17.99 -2.92
CA THR A 65 -18.56 -17.47 -1.85
C THR A 65 -18.25 -15.98 -2.02
N GLY A 66 -17.75 -15.34 -0.96
CA GLY A 66 -17.18 -14.00 -1.01
C GLY A 66 -15.75 -13.97 -0.45
N THR A 67 -15.20 -12.77 -0.40
CA THR A 67 -13.81 -12.55 0.02
C THR A 67 -13.71 -11.33 0.94
N ILE A 68 -12.90 -11.43 1.99
CA ILE A 68 -12.47 -10.28 2.78
C ILE A 68 -11.04 -9.91 2.37
N LEU A 69 -10.79 -8.65 2.04
CA LEU A 69 -9.46 -8.09 1.85
C LEU A 69 -9.18 -7.06 2.95
N VAL A 70 -8.23 -7.40 3.81
CA VAL A 70 -7.69 -6.50 4.83
C VAL A 70 -6.53 -5.70 4.23
N ARG A 71 -6.57 -4.39 4.42
CA ARG A 71 -5.49 -3.45 4.12
C ARG A 71 -5.04 -2.81 5.42
N LYS A 72 -3.82 -3.10 5.84
CA LYS A 72 -3.25 -2.65 7.09
C LYS A 72 -2.38 -1.42 6.86
N TYR A 73 -2.65 -0.39 7.65
CA TYR A 73 -1.91 0.86 7.67
C TYR A 73 -1.31 1.13 9.04
N VAL A 74 -0.20 1.86 9.03
CA VAL A 74 0.45 2.45 10.21
C VAL A 74 0.36 3.97 10.08
N CYS A 75 -0.16 4.59 11.13
CA CYS A 75 -0.30 6.04 11.26
C CYS A 75 0.63 6.51 12.37
N GLU A 76 1.60 7.36 12.04
CA GLU A 76 2.53 7.96 13.01
C GLU A 76 1.87 9.11 13.78
N VAL A 77 0.78 8.77 14.48
CA VAL A 77 0.03 9.67 15.36
C VAL A 77 -0.55 8.84 16.50
N GLU A 78 -0.29 9.24 17.74
CA GLU A 78 -0.83 8.54 18.92
C GLU A 78 -2.29 8.91 19.17
N ASN A 79 -2.65 10.19 18.96
CA ASN A 79 -4.00 10.72 19.16
C ASN A 79 -4.44 11.52 17.92
N PRO A 80 -5.11 10.88 16.94
CA PRO A 80 -5.56 11.54 15.73
C PRO A 80 -6.50 12.72 16.03
N PRO A 81 -6.28 13.92 15.45
CA PRO A 81 -7.22 15.03 15.60
C PRO A 81 -8.56 14.72 14.92
N LYS A 82 -9.60 15.48 15.28
CA LYS A 82 -10.90 15.38 14.60
C LYS A 82 -10.73 15.71 13.12
N GLY A 83 -11.24 14.84 12.25
CA GLY A 83 -11.13 15.01 10.80
C GLY A 83 -9.78 14.59 10.22
N TYR A 84 -9.01 13.78 10.96
CA TYR A 84 -7.79 13.14 10.46
C TYR A 84 -8.06 12.38 9.16
N ASP A 85 -7.21 12.60 8.15
CA ASP A 85 -7.32 11.97 6.84
C ASP A 85 -6.53 10.66 6.82
N TRP A 86 -7.19 9.57 7.19
CA TRP A 86 -6.57 8.26 7.35
C TRP A 86 -5.93 7.72 6.06
N GLU A 87 -6.52 7.99 4.90
CA GLU A 87 -6.04 7.45 3.62
C GLU A 87 -4.74 8.14 3.18
N SER A 88 -4.62 9.46 3.39
CA SER A 88 -3.47 10.22 2.92
C SER A 88 -2.34 10.32 3.96
N GLU A 89 -2.66 10.29 5.25
CA GLU A 89 -1.69 10.47 6.34
C GLU A 89 -1.09 9.16 6.86
N CYS A 90 -1.67 8.00 6.50
CA CYS A 90 -1.16 6.70 6.92
C CYS A 90 -0.51 5.94 5.77
N ARG A 91 0.59 5.25 6.06
CA ARG A 91 1.27 4.38 5.11
C ARG A 91 0.78 2.94 5.24
N LEU A 92 0.88 2.15 4.17
CA LEU A 92 0.72 0.70 4.28
C LEU A 92 1.75 0.13 5.26
N SER A 93 1.31 -0.86 6.02
CA SER A 93 2.15 -1.57 6.98
C SER A 93 3.07 -2.55 6.28
N ASP A 94 4.28 -2.65 6.78
CA ASP A 94 5.33 -3.58 6.36
C ASP A 94 5.67 -4.63 7.43
N GLU A 95 4.88 -4.69 8.51
CA GLU A 95 5.19 -5.44 9.73
C GLU A 95 4.59 -6.86 9.78
N GLY A 96 3.91 -7.31 8.72
CA GLY A 96 3.36 -8.67 8.63
C GLY A 96 2.35 -9.02 9.72
N ALA A 97 1.40 -8.11 10.00
CA ALA A 97 0.41 -8.25 11.05
C ALA A 97 -0.51 -9.48 10.87
N SER A 98 -0.86 -10.15 11.96
CA SER A 98 -1.78 -11.30 11.94
C SER A 98 -3.21 -10.88 12.28
N PHE A 99 -4.18 -11.52 11.63
CA PHE A 99 -5.61 -11.29 11.84
C PHE A 99 -6.33 -12.61 12.00
N THR A 100 -7.44 -12.57 12.74
CA THR A 100 -8.39 -13.67 12.85
C THR A 100 -9.75 -13.24 12.34
N ILE A 101 -10.43 -14.16 11.67
CA ILE A 101 -11.87 -14.05 11.37
C ILE A 101 -12.63 -15.16 12.09
N SER A 102 -13.86 -14.85 12.52
CA SER A 102 -14.81 -15.83 13.05
C SER A 102 -16.15 -15.64 12.37
N HIS A 103 -16.75 -16.71 11.85
CA HIS A 103 -18.07 -16.64 11.21
C HIS A 103 -19.18 -16.69 12.26
N PHE A 104 -20.19 -15.83 12.13
CA PHE A 104 -21.36 -15.84 13.00
C PHE A 104 -22.26 -17.04 12.66
N ASN A 105 -22.51 -17.89 13.66
CA ASN A 105 -23.43 -18.99 13.54
C ASN A 105 -24.83 -18.55 13.98
N GLU A 106 -25.78 -18.55 13.05
CA GLU A 106 -27.16 -18.11 13.30
C GLU A 106 -27.96 -19.04 14.22
N GLU A 107 -27.63 -20.33 14.26
CA GLU A 107 -28.29 -21.31 15.12
C GLU A 107 -27.84 -21.17 16.57
N MET A 108 -26.52 -21.07 16.80
CA MET A 108 -25.93 -20.90 18.13
C MET A 108 -25.96 -19.46 18.63
N LYS A 109 -26.28 -18.49 17.75
CA LYS A 109 -26.21 -17.05 18.01
C LYS A 109 -24.85 -16.59 18.56
N ALA A 110 -23.78 -17.20 18.06
CA ALA A 110 -22.41 -16.97 18.52
C ALA A 110 -21.41 -17.08 17.37
N PHE A 111 -20.23 -16.46 17.55
CA PHE A 111 -19.10 -16.64 16.63
C PHE A 111 -18.47 -18.03 16.83
N GLY A 112 -18.20 -18.70 15.70
CA GLY A 112 -17.62 -20.04 15.68
C GLY A 112 -16.09 -20.03 15.81
N GLU A 113 -15.45 -21.02 15.19
CA GLU A 113 -14.00 -21.17 15.17
C GLU A 113 -13.29 -20.00 14.48
N ARG A 114 -12.06 -19.75 14.92
CA ARG A 114 -11.20 -18.70 14.37
C ARG A 114 -10.36 -19.25 13.23
N THR A 115 -10.32 -18.51 12.12
CA THR A 115 -9.33 -18.71 11.07
C THR A 115 -8.31 -17.59 11.15
N THR A 116 -7.02 -17.93 11.19
CA THR A 116 -5.93 -16.95 11.26
C THR A 116 -5.28 -16.77 9.89
N GLY A 117 -4.96 -15.53 9.54
CA GLY A 117 -4.15 -15.18 8.38
C GLY A 117 -3.10 -14.14 8.74
N GLN A 118 -2.00 -14.11 8.00
CA GLN A 118 -0.94 -13.12 8.19
C GLN A 118 -0.86 -12.21 6.96
N ALA A 119 -0.84 -10.90 7.21
CA ALA A 119 -0.60 -9.92 6.17
C ALA A 119 0.82 -10.06 5.61
N ASN A 120 0.94 -9.79 4.33
CA ASN A 120 2.24 -9.71 3.67
C ASN A 120 2.96 -8.39 4.00
N PRO A 121 4.22 -8.23 3.54
CA PRO A 121 4.97 -6.98 3.67
C PRO A 121 4.36 -5.74 3.00
N ASP A 122 3.33 -5.86 2.17
CA ASP A 122 2.57 -4.70 1.65
C ASP A 122 1.35 -4.37 2.53
N GLY A 123 1.19 -5.06 3.66
CA GLY A 123 0.10 -4.85 4.62
C GLY A 123 -1.22 -5.44 4.16
N LEU A 124 -1.21 -6.36 3.19
CA LEU A 124 -2.43 -6.92 2.63
C LEU A 124 -2.66 -8.35 3.15
N LEU A 125 -3.90 -8.69 3.46
CA LEU A 125 -4.31 -10.04 3.81
C LEU A 125 -5.65 -10.35 3.17
N ARG A 126 -5.78 -11.52 2.56
CA ARG A 126 -7.01 -11.96 1.92
C ARG A 126 -7.52 -13.24 2.59
N PHE A 127 -8.80 -13.25 2.94
CA PHE A 127 -9.55 -14.44 3.30
C PHE A 127 -10.55 -14.73 2.18
N SER A 128 -10.26 -15.75 1.39
CA SER A 128 -11.03 -16.12 0.18
C SER A 128 -11.97 -17.29 0.46
N GLN A 129 -12.90 -17.53 -0.48
CA GLN A 129 -13.85 -18.64 -0.44
C GLN A 129 -14.70 -18.69 0.84
N LEU A 130 -15.03 -17.51 1.37
CA LEU A 130 -15.84 -17.40 2.57
C LEU A 130 -17.32 -17.63 2.25
N VAL A 131 -17.98 -18.40 3.11
CA VAL A 131 -19.44 -18.55 3.05
C VAL A 131 -20.07 -17.16 3.28
N PRO A 132 -21.11 -16.79 2.52
CA PRO A 132 -21.81 -15.52 2.74
C PRO A 132 -22.39 -15.45 4.16
N GLY A 133 -22.16 -14.33 4.84
CA GLY A 133 -22.54 -14.19 6.24
C GLY A 133 -21.85 -13.03 6.92
N THR A 134 -21.91 -13.02 8.25
CA THR A 134 -21.32 -11.98 9.09
C THR A 134 -20.07 -12.52 9.78
N TYR A 135 -19.00 -11.73 9.77
CA TYR A 135 -17.70 -12.11 10.30
C TYR A 135 -17.21 -11.09 11.33
N GLU A 136 -16.72 -11.60 12.45
CA GLU A 136 -15.89 -10.82 13.37
C GLU A 136 -14.45 -10.87 12.85
N LEU A 137 -13.87 -9.71 12.54
CA LEU A 137 -12.45 -9.56 12.23
C LEU A 137 -11.74 -8.99 13.46
N LYS A 138 -10.57 -9.54 13.79
CA LYS A 138 -9.70 -9.06 14.88
C LYS A 138 -8.25 -9.10 14.46
N GLU A 139 -7.49 -8.09 14.84
CA GLU A 139 -6.03 -8.14 14.79
C GLU A 139 -5.49 -8.91 15.99
N VAL A 140 -4.41 -9.66 15.78
CA VAL A 140 -3.75 -10.46 16.81
C VAL A 140 -2.73 -9.60 17.54
N GLU A 141 -2.60 -9.79 18.86
CA GLU A 141 -1.64 -9.11 19.77
C GLU A 141 -1.78 -7.59 19.93
N THR A 142 -2.54 -6.93 19.07
CA THR A 142 -2.81 -5.49 19.14
C THR A 142 -4.27 -5.18 18.83
N SER A 143 -4.63 -3.92 18.93
CA SER A 143 -5.93 -3.39 18.51
C SER A 143 -5.71 -2.14 17.69
N TRP A 144 -6.45 -2.03 16.59
CA TRP A 144 -6.44 -0.83 15.77
C TRP A 144 -7.11 0.33 16.50
N CYS A 145 -6.68 1.54 16.15
CA CYS A 145 -7.32 2.77 16.65
C CYS A 145 -8.50 3.20 15.77
N HIS A 146 -8.50 2.77 14.49
CA HIS A 146 -9.55 3.07 13.54
C HIS A 146 -9.66 1.96 12.49
N ALA A 147 -10.87 1.75 11.98
CA ALA A 147 -11.13 0.80 10.92
C ALA A 147 -12.30 1.27 10.07
N GLU A 148 -12.21 1.00 8.77
CA GLU A 148 -13.25 1.29 7.79
C GLU A 148 -13.51 0.06 6.95
N SER A 149 -14.71 -0.06 6.39
CA SER A 149 -15.03 -1.10 5.45
C SER A 149 -16.16 -0.68 4.52
N ASN A 150 -16.14 -1.20 3.30
CA ASN A 150 -17.22 -1.05 2.34
C ASN A 150 -18.42 -1.97 2.65
N SER A 151 -18.30 -2.89 3.62
CA SER A 151 -19.32 -3.89 3.90
C SER A 151 -19.32 -4.33 5.36
N VAL A 152 -20.00 -3.57 6.21
CA VAL A 152 -20.24 -3.90 7.63
C VAL A 152 -21.72 -3.80 7.97
N ASN A 153 -22.12 -4.49 9.04
CA ASN A 153 -23.45 -4.33 9.64
C ASN A 153 -23.46 -3.21 10.70
N GLY A 154 -24.61 -2.98 11.34
CA GLY A 154 -24.76 -1.94 12.38
C GLY A 154 -23.92 -2.16 13.66
N ARG A 155 -23.27 -3.33 13.82
CA ARG A 155 -22.35 -3.64 14.91
C ARG A 155 -20.88 -3.49 14.52
N GLY A 156 -20.58 -3.14 13.27
CA GLY A 156 -19.21 -3.06 12.75
C GLY A 156 -18.60 -4.40 12.38
N GLU A 157 -19.41 -5.48 12.32
CA GLU A 157 -18.95 -6.79 11.85
C GLU A 157 -18.96 -6.82 10.32
N VAL A 158 -17.98 -7.48 9.72
CA VAL A 158 -17.81 -7.53 8.25
C VAL A 158 -18.87 -8.42 7.64
N VAL A 159 -19.59 -7.91 6.64
CA VAL A 159 -20.59 -8.68 5.90
C VAL A 159 -19.98 -9.16 4.60
N VAL A 160 -19.99 -10.47 4.40
CA VAL A 160 -19.52 -11.14 3.17
C VAL A 160 -20.74 -11.54 2.35
N ARG A 161 -20.75 -11.17 1.07
CA ARG A 161 -21.78 -11.59 0.09
C ARG A 161 -21.15 -12.43 -1.01
N LYS A 162 -21.99 -13.26 -1.64
CA LYS A 162 -21.62 -14.05 -2.83
C LYS A 162 -21.06 -13.14 -3.93
N ASN A 163 -20.01 -13.58 -4.60
CA ASN A 163 -19.40 -12.88 -5.72
C ASN A 163 -19.03 -11.41 -5.38
N THR A 164 -18.59 -11.14 -4.15
CA THR A 164 -18.19 -9.78 -3.74
C THR A 164 -16.88 -9.76 -2.96
N LEU A 165 -16.24 -8.60 -3.02
CA LEU A 165 -15.08 -8.25 -2.22
C LEU A 165 -15.49 -7.27 -1.10
N SER A 166 -15.36 -7.72 0.14
CA SER A 166 -15.46 -6.88 1.33
C SER A 166 -14.08 -6.35 1.67
N GLU A 167 -13.82 -5.07 1.38
CA GLU A 167 -12.57 -4.40 1.73
C GLU A 167 -12.67 -3.84 3.14
N VAL A 168 -11.60 -4.03 3.91
CA VAL A 168 -11.46 -3.53 5.28
C VAL A 168 -10.12 -2.82 5.39
N TRP A 169 -10.15 -1.54 5.73
CA TRP A 169 -8.96 -0.73 5.98
C TRP A 169 -8.77 -0.63 7.49
N ILE A 170 -7.62 -1.10 7.98
CA ILE A 170 -7.28 -1.14 9.40
C ILE A 170 -6.11 -0.19 9.65
N TYR A 171 -6.25 0.68 10.65
CA TYR A 171 -5.24 1.70 10.97
C TYR A 171 -4.70 1.52 12.39
N ASN A 172 -3.39 1.26 12.52
CA ASN A 172 -2.71 1.31 13.82
C ASN A 172 -2.11 2.70 14.05
N CYS A 173 -2.47 3.30 15.17
CA CYS A 173 -1.89 4.54 15.66
C CYS A 173 -0.64 4.20 16.46
N VAL A 174 0.50 4.71 16.04
CA VAL A 174 1.78 4.55 16.74
C VAL A 174 2.35 5.90 17.11
N LYS A 175 3.18 5.94 18.15
CA LYS A 175 3.90 7.15 18.50
C LYS A 175 4.83 7.55 17.33
N PRO A 176 4.85 8.82 16.90
CA PRO A 176 5.73 9.27 15.84
C PRO A 176 7.20 8.93 16.15
N SER A 177 7.90 8.38 15.16
CA SER A 177 9.31 8.01 15.30
C SER A 177 10.23 9.23 15.31
N ILE A 178 9.77 10.33 14.70
CA ILE A 178 10.44 11.63 14.66
C ILE A 178 9.48 12.65 15.30
N PRO A 179 9.87 13.38 16.36
CA PRO A 179 9.02 14.42 16.91
C PRO A 179 8.72 15.45 15.79
N PRO A 180 7.49 15.97 15.70
CA PRO A 180 7.18 16.97 14.69
C PRO A 180 8.21 18.09 14.79
N ASN A 181 8.75 18.54 13.65
CA ASN A 181 9.61 19.71 13.62
C ASN A 181 8.80 20.88 14.22
N THR A 182 9.01 21.17 15.50
CA THR A 182 8.33 22.24 16.22
C THR A 182 8.95 23.58 15.87
N GLY A 183 9.12 23.87 14.58
CA GLY A 183 9.45 25.17 14.01
C GLY A 183 10.30 26.07 14.91
N SER A 184 11.39 25.55 15.49
CA SER A 184 12.42 26.38 16.09
C SER A 184 13.27 26.90 14.93
N GLY A 185 12.62 27.66 14.06
CA GLY A 185 13.33 28.46 13.08
C GLY A 185 14.18 29.44 13.86
N ASP A 186 15.41 29.60 13.40
CA ASP A 186 16.31 30.71 13.73
C ASP A 186 15.74 32.07 13.27
N ALA A 187 14.44 32.31 13.50
CA ALA A 187 13.75 33.59 13.36
C ALA A 187 13.77 34.37 14.70
N ALA A 188 14.73 34.08 15.57
CA ALA A 188 15.18 35.04 16.58
C ALA A 188 16.44 35.79 16.11
N PRO A 189 16.36 36.65 15.07
CA PRO A 189 17.28 37.76 15.00
C PRO A 189 16.52 39.09 15.04
N MET A 190 17.09 40.04 15.79
CA MET A 190 16.85 41.48 15.71
C MET A 190 15.66 42.04 16.51
N LEU A 191 15.73 41.91 17.84
CA LEU A 191 15.25 42.98 18.74
C LEU A 191 16.45 43.63 19.45
N ASP A 192 17.42 44.12 18.67
CA ASP A 192 18.38 45.12 19.14
C ASP A 192 18.11 46.42 18.37
N PRO A 193 17.58 47.47 19.00
CA PRO A 193 17.57 48.79 18.38
C PRO A 193 19.02 49.34 18.37
N PRO A 194 19.52 49.89 17.24
CA PRO A 194 20.81 50.53 17.26
C PRO A 194 20.74 51.82 18.09
N VAL A 195 21.55 51.86 19.15
CA VAL A 195 21.88 53.09 19.86
C VAL A 195 22.73 53.95 18.93
N GLY A 196 22.12 54.98 18.32
CA GLY A 196 22.79 55.94 17.46
C GLY A 196 22.18 57.32 17.63
N ALA A 197 22.89 58.18 18.34
CA ALA A 197 22.52 59.55 18.65
C ALA A 197 22.55 60.48 17.42
N GLY A 198 21.62 61.45 17.39
CA GLY A 198 21.93 62.82 16.99
C GLY A 198 21.48 63.30 15.60
N GLY A 199 20.31 63.93 15.55
CA GLY A 199 20.15 65.30 15.02
C GLY A 199 20.14 65.57 13.51
N PRO A 200 19.57 66.71 13.07
CA PRO A 200 18.60 66.74 11.97
C PRO A 200 19.02 67.57 10.75
N GLY A 201 18.32 67.42 9.62
CA GLY A 201 18.30 68.47 8.61
C GLY A 201 17.99 68.03 7.18
N ALA A 202 16.74 68.30 6.78
CA ALA A 202 16.24 68.63 5.44
C ALA A 202 17.16 68.47 4.21
N GLY A 203 16.68 67.74 3.20
CA GLY A 203 17.26 67.76 1.87
C GLY A 203 16.57 66.83 0.90
N THR A 204 15.60 67.37 0.16
CA THR A 204 14.92 66.82 -1.02
C THR A 204 15.84 66.11 -2.03
N VAL A 205 15.34 65.09 -2.74
CA VAL A 205 15.20 65.04 -4.21
C VAL A 205 14.50 63.73 -4.62
N ALA A 206 13.40 63.89 -5.36
CA ALA A 206 12.63 62.89 -6.06
C ALA A 206 13.34 62.35 -7.31
N ILE A 207 13.03 61.12 -7.77
CA ILE A 207 12.69 60.84 -9.18
C ILE A 207 11.71 59.64 -9.23
N SER A 208 10.76 59.78 -10.15
CA SER A 208 9.52 59.07 -10.48
C SER A 208 9.64 57.91 -11.49
N LEU A 209 8.47 57.27 -11.77
CA LEU A 209 8.06 56.46 -12.95
C LEU A 209 8.36 54.94 -12.85
N ALA A 210 7.51 53.97 -13.23
CA ALA A 210 6.21 53.96 -13.91
C ALA A 210 5.46 52.62 -13.68
N TRP A 211 4.23 52.61 -14.20
CA TRP A 211 3.05 51.73 -14.12
C TRP A 211 3.16 50.28 -14.73
N PRO A 212 2.05 49.47 -14.74
CA PRO A 212 1.98 48.05 -14.32
C PRO A 212 1.87 47.02 -15.47
N VAL A 213 1.92 45.71 -15.15
CA VAL A 213 1.29 44.66 -15.99
C VAL A 213 0.72 43.53 -15.12
N LEU A 214 -0.58 43.31 -15.25
CA LEU A 214 -1.29 42.08 -14.89
C LEU A 214 -0.94 40.97 -15.88
N ALA A 215 -0.58 39.79 -15.40
CA ALA A 215 -0.64 38.57 -16.19
C ALA A 215 -1.11 37.41 -15.30
N GLY A 216 -2.36 37.01 -15.50
CA GLY A 216 -2.89 35.76 -14.98
C GLY A 216 -2.23 34.57 -15.67
N GLY A 217 -1.83 33.58 -14.87
CA GLY A 217 -1.33 32.29 -15.34
C GLY A 217 -2.13 31.17 -14.69
N VAL A 218 -3.04 30.58 -15.46
CA VAL A 218 -3.71 29.31 -15.16
C VAL A 218 -2.64 28.21 -15.21
N TRP A 219 -2.37 27.53 -14.10
CA TRP A 219 -1.49 26.35 -14.09
C TRP A 219 -2.35 25.08 -14.13
N LEU A 220 -2.50 24.53 -15.33
CA LEU A 220 -3.04 23.19 -15.55
C LEU A 220 -1.98 22.16 -15.14
N VAL A 221 -2.18 21.53 -13.97
CA VAL A 221 -1.38 20.40 -13.52
C VAL A 221 -1.80 19.15 -14.30
N LEU A 222 -0.97 18.76 -15.27
CA LEU A 222 -1.01 17.42 -15.86
C LEU A 222 -0.60 16.39 -14.80
N ARG A 223 -1.59 15.69 -14.24
CA ARG A 223 -1.37 14.44 -13.48
C ARG A 223 -0.79 13.38 -14.41
N ARG A 224 0.53 13.17 -14.36
CA ARG A 224 1.13 11.90 -14.81
C ARG A 224 0.59 10.80 -13.91
N ARG A 225 -0.29 9.96 -14.44
CA ARG A 225 -0.58 8.64 -13.87
C ARG A 225 0.70 7.83 -13.91
N ILE A 226 1.39 7.74 -12.77
CA ILE A 226 2.39 6.71 -12.55
C ILE A 226 1.57 5.43 -12.35
N GLY A 227 1.53 4.59 -13.39
CA GLY A 227 0.98 3.24 -13.26
C GLY A 227 1.83 2.42 -12.29
N PRO A 228 1.28 1.33 -11.72
CA PRO A 228 2.04 0.44 -10.86
C PRO A 228 3.25 -0.11 -11.62
N ALA A 229 4.38 -0.25 -10.92
CA ALA A 229 5.57 -0.87 -11.47
C ALA A 229 5.23 -2.29 -11.99
N PRO A 230 5.74 -2.69 -13.17
CA PRO A 230 5.51 -4.04 -13.68
C PRO A 230 6.10 -5.06 -12.71
N ALA A 231 5.34 -6.14 -12.44
CA ALA A 231 5.84 -7.31 -11.74
C ALA A 231 7.09 -7.83 -12.46
N GLY A 232 8.18 -8.03 -11.73
CA GLY A 232 9.49 -8.38 -12.28
C GLY A 232 9.76 -9.87 -12.15
N ILE A 233 10.11 -10.53 -13.26
CA ILE A 233 10.68 -11.88 -13.21
C ILE A 233 12.08 -11.79 -12.59
N ARG A 234 12.32 -12.56 -11.53
CA ARG A 234 13.65 -12.67 -10.90
C ARG A 234 14.27 -14.03 -11.21
N TYR A 235 15.60 -14.04 -11.30
CA TYR A 235 16.37 -15.27 -11.40
C TYR A 235 17.47 -15.30 -10.33
N ARG A 236 17.73 -16.48 -9.79
CA ARG A 236 18.87 -16.73 -8.89
C ARG A 236 19.63 -17.96 -9.38
N ARG A 237 20.96 -17.86 -9.44
CA ARG A 237 21.81 -19.03 -9.74
C ARG A 237 21.72 -20.01 -8.59
N ALA A 238 21.47 -21.28 -8.88
CA ALA A 238 21.58 -22.34 -7.88
C ALA A 238 23.07 -22.54 -7.54
N ALA A 239 23.37 -22.65 -6.24
CA ALA A 239 24.73 -22.91 -5.76
C ALA A 239 25.15 -24.35 -6.08
#